data_AF-A0A5C7JZZ0-F1
#
_entry.id   AF-A0A5C7JZZ0-F1
#
_cell.length_a   1.000
_cell.length_b   1.000
_cell.length_c   1.000
_cell.angle_alpha   90.00
_cell.angle_beta   90.00
_cell.angle_gamma   90.00
#
_symmetry.space_group_name_H-M   'P 1'
#
loop_
_entity.id
_entity.type
_entity.pdbx_description
1 polymer ?
#
loop_
_entity_poly.entity_id
_entity_poly.type
_entity_poly.pdbx_seq_one_letter_code
_entity_poly.pdbx_strand_id
1 'polypeptide(L)'
;MEVYNITKEQILEGHDAACNEWKKKIENWFPDVFKHVIQKGKVYKSLDNDFIFLLTDYNSTDVEGYGFLQSGNWFDRSWNVTNTKGFFSNYREATEEEWFEVLQSESKRRGFKVGGYFIEPKNMFSYDGLEREIRGELQFNNSNDLLKFDKTSSLIFNQGVWGTVVNKRIPTQEEIDMVLEYLKNKK
;
A
#
# COMPACT_ATOMS: atom_id res chain seq x y z
N MET A 1 25.75 20.02 37.51
CA MET A 1 25.57 19.54 36.13
C MET A 1 25.70 20.74 35.22
N GLU A 2 26.59 20.67 34.25
CA GLU A 2 26.63 21.66 33.17
C GLU A 2 25.50 21.34 32.19
N VAL A 3 24.80 22.37 31.72
CA VAL A 3 23.70 22.22 30.75
C VAL A 3 24.21 22.70 29.40
N TYR A 4 24.22 21.80 28.42
CA TYR A 4 24.60 22.09 27.04
C TYR A 4 23.33 22.23 26.20
N ASN A 5 23.20 23.35 25.48
CA ASN A 5 22.14 23.54 24.50
C ASN A 5 22.60 22.93 23.17
N ILE A 6 22.04 21.77 22.82
CA ILE A 6 22.30 21.10 21.53
C ILE A 6 21.04 21.23 20.66
N THR A 7 21.19 21.51 19.38
CA THR A 7 20.04 21.63 18.48
C THR A 7 19.59 20.27 17.94
N LYS A 8 18.38 20.22 17.40
CA LYS A 8 17.85 19.01 16.73
C LYS A 8 18.77 18.58 15.58
N GLU A 9 19.26 19.53 14.81
CA GLU A 9 20.13 19.31 13.64
C GLU A 9 21.46 18.70 14.05
N GLN A 10 22.07 19.18 15.13
CA GLN A 10 23.33 18.64 15.67
C GLN A 10 23.16 17.20 16.19
N ILE A 11 22.00 16.89 16.80
CA ILE A 11 21.67 15.52 17.23
C ILE A 11 21.52 14.59 16.02
N LEU A 12 20.87 15.05 14.96
CA LEU A 12 20.69 14.27 13.72
C LEU A 12 22.02 14.05 13.00
N GLU A 13 22.86 15.08 12.87
CA GLU A 13 24.20 14.99 12.26
C GLU A 13 25.11 14.01 13.03
N GLY A 14 25.09 14.11 14.36
CA GLY A 14 25.83 13.19 15.23
C GLY A 14 25.30 11.75 15.15
N HIS A 15 23.99 11.56 14.98
CA HIS A 15 23.39 10.25 14.75
C HIS A 15 23.84 9.67 13.41
N ASP A 16 23.74 10.42 12.31
CA ASP A 16 24.10 9.95 10.98
C ASP A 16 25.56 9.49 10.88
N ALA A 17 26.47 10.22 11.51
CA ALA A 17 27.90 9.94 11.55
C ALA A 17 28.30 8.81 12.53
N ALA A 18 27.40 8.38 13.41
CA ALA A 18 27.69 7.40 14.44
C ALA A 18 27.60 5.94 13.94
N CYS A 19 28.32 5.04 14.61
CA CYS A 19 28.14 3.61 14.42
C CYS A 19 26.84 3.12 15.10
N ASN A 20 26.38 1.92 14.74
CA ASN A 20 25.09 1.36 15.19
C ASN A 20 24.91 1.32 16.72
N GLU A 21 25.97 1.08 17.49
CA GLU A 21 25.89 1.12 18.96
C GLU A 21 25.56 2.52 19.47
N TRP A 22 26.19 3.54 18.89
CA TRP A 22 26.03 4.93 19.30
C TRP A 22 24.73 5.54 18.80
N LYS A 23 24.24 5.15 17.61
CA LYS A 23 22.91 5.54 17.12
C LYS A 23 21.80 5.23 18.13
N LYS A 24 21.81 4.00 18.67
CA LYS A 24 20.85 3.58 19.72
C LYS A 24 20.96 4.40 21.01
N LYS A 25 22.17 4.79 21.42
CA LYS A 25 22.37 5.65 22.60
C LYS A 25 21.84 7.06 22.35
N ILE A 26 22.11 7.62 21.18
CA ILE A 26 21.65 8.95 20.77
C ILE A 26 20.11 9.00 20.71
N GLU A 27 19.48 7.97 20.13
CA GLU A 27 18.01 7.83 20.13
C GLU A 27 17.43 7.78 21.55
N ASN A 28 18.07 7.05 22.47
CA ASN A 28 17.64 6.96 23.87
C ASN A 28 17.84 8.27 24.65
N TRP A 29 18.87 9.06 24.32
CA TRP A 29 19.15 10.33 25.00
C TRP A 29 18.27 11.46 24.51
N PHE A 30 17.86 11.42 23.24
CA PHE A 30 17.05 12.46 22.61
C PHE A 30 15.77 11.89 21.99
N PRO A 31 14.93 11.19 22.78
CA PRO A 31 13.76 10.49 22.24
C PRO A 31 12.77 11.43 21.54
N ASP A 32 12.71 12.71 21.94
CA ASP A 32 11.85 13.70 21.32
C ASP A 32 12.35 14.18 19.94
N VAL A 33 13.65 14.06 19.65
CA VAL A 33 14.21 14.40 18.33
C VAL A 33 13.87 13.32 17.30
N PHE A 34 13.97 12.06 17.72
CA PHE A 34 13.67 10.88 16.91
C PHE A 34 12.21 10.43 17.07
N LYS A 35 11.40 11.24 17.73
CA LYS A 35 9.96 11.02 17.82
C LYS A 35 9.39 11.13 16.41
N HIS A 36 9.22 9.97 15.78
CA HIS A 36 8.47 9.88 14.53
C HIS A 36 7.07 10.44 14.82
N VAL A 37 6.77 11.60 14.25
CA VAL A 37 5.39 12.08 14.24
C VAL A 37 4.65 11.12 13.33
N ILE A 38 3.91 10.20 13.94
CA ILE A 38 3.14 9.21 13.22
C ILE A 38 2.02 9.93 12.47
N GLN A 39 2.05 9.81 11.15
CA GLN A 39 1.16 10.52 10.24
C GLN A 39 0.25 9.52 9.53
N LYS A 40 -1.04 9.81 9.54
CA LYS A 40 -2.03 9.09 8.71
C LYS A 40 -1.67 9.28 7.23
N GLY A 41 -1.93 8.25 6.43
CA GLY A 41 -1.60 8.23 5.01
C GLY A 41 -0.12 7.93 4.71
N LYS A 42 0.68 7.57 5.71
CA LYS A 42 2.08 7.14 5.53
C LYS A 42 2.22 5.64 5.63
N VAL A 43 3.23 5.12 4.93
CA VAL A 43 3.58 3.70 4.95
C VAL A 43 4.70 3.48 5.95
N TYR A 44 4.55 2.48 6.81
CA TYR A 44 5.51 2.12 7.84
C TYR A 44 5.99 0.69 7.63
N LYS A 45 7.30 0.49 7.76
CA LYS A 45 7.96 -0.82 7.68
C LYS A 45 8.62 -1.16 9.00
N SER A 46 8.45 -2.41 9.44
CA SER A 46 9.08 -2.91 10.65
C SER A 46 10.60 -2.93 10.48
N LEU A 47 11.32 -2.62 11.56
CA LEU A 47 12.78 -2.72 11.62
C LEU A 47 13.25 -4.17 11.80
N ASP A 48 12.37 -5.06 12.27
CA ASP A 48 12.71 -6.42 12.69
C ASP A 48 12.28 -7.49 11.68
N ASN A 49 11.38 -7.17 10.74
CA ASN A 49 10.84 -8.13 9.77
C ASN A 49 10.20 -7.42 8.54
N ASP A 50 9.65 -8.21 7.62
CA ASP A 50 9.06 -7.72 6.35
C ASP A 50 7.65 -7.12 6.47
N PHE A 51 7.14 -6.93 7.69
CA PHE A 51 5.84 -6.29 7.89
C PHE A 51 5.89 -4.83 7.41
N ILE A 52 4.94 -4.47 6.56
CA ILE A 52 4.83 -3.14 5.97
C ILE A 52 3.36 -2.78 5.76
N PHE A 53 2.97 -1.56 6.09
CA PHE A 53 1.58 -1.15 6.02
C PHE A 53 1.39 0.34 5.84
N LEU A 54 0.31 0.71 5.17
CA LEU A 54 -0.21 2.07 5.17
C LEU A 54 -1.08 2.30 6.41
N LEU A 55 -0.79 3.36 7.15
CA LEU A 55 -1.55 3.77 8.33
C LEU A 55 -2.74 4.64 7.93
N THR A 56 -3.96 4.18 8.17
CA THR A 56 -5.18 4.96 7.88
C THR A 56 -5.68 5.71 9.10
N ASP A 57 -5.65 5.09 10.27
CA ASP A 57 -6.02 5.70 11.54
C ASP A 57 -5.27 5.05 12.72
N TYR A 58 -5.25 5.72 13.86
CA TYR A 58 -4.79 5.14 15.12
C TYR A 58 -5.34 5.91 16.32
N ASN A 59 -5.49 5.21 17.43
CA ASN A 59 -5.75 5.79 18.75
C ASN A 59 -4.74 5.22 19.77
N SER A 60 -4.98 5.33 21.08
CA SER A 60 -4.06 4.82 22.12
C SER A 60 -3.92 3.29 22.16
N THR A 61 -4.92 2.57 21.66
CA THR A 61 -5.06 1.12 21.75
C THR A 61 -5.33 0.43 20.42
N ASP A 62 -5.55 1.18 19.35
CA ASP A 62 -5.84 0.62 18.03
C ASP A 62 -5.00 1.29 16.94
N VAL A 63 -4.62 0.50 15.95
CA VAL A 63 -3.98 0.93 14.71
C VAL A 63 -4.80 0.37 13.55
N GLU A 64 -5.15 1.22 12.61
CA GLU A 64 -5.90 0.87 11.41
C GLU A 64 -5.03 1.06 10.17
N GLY A 65 -5.14 0.13 9.24
CA GLY A 65 -4.38 0.20 8.01
C GLY A 65 -4.56 -1.02 7.13
N TYR A 66 -3.74 -1.08 6.10
CA TYR A 66 -3.65 -2.23 5.21
C TYR A 66 -2.23 -2.41 4.69
N GLY A 67 -1.90 -3.62 4.28
CA GLY A 67 -0.57 -3.95 3.80
C GLY A 67 -0.25 -5.42 3.97
N PHE A 68 0.99 -5.71 4.35
CA PHE A 68 1.54 -7.05 4.39
C PHE A 68 2.01 -7.43 5.78
N LEU A 69 1.54 -8.59 6.24
CA LEU A 69 2.05 -9.24 7.44
C LEU A 69 3.45 -9.78 7.19
N GLN A 70 4.20 -10.09 8.27
CA GLN A 70 5.49 -10.80 8.18
C GLN A 70 5.40 -12.11 7.37
N SER A 71 4.25 -12.77 7.35
CA SER A 71 4.03 -13.98 6.56
C SER A 71 3.84 -13.73 5.06
N GLY A 72 3.90 -12.47 4.61
CA GLY A 72 3.59 -12.05 3.24
C GLY A 72 2.09 -11.99 2.92
N ASN A 73 1.22 -12.22 3.91
CA ASN A 73 -0.22 -12.17 3.68
C ASN A 73 -0.75 -10.74 3.70
N TRP A 74 -1.61 -10.41 2.76
CA TRP A 74 -2.35 -9.16 2.75
C TRP A 74 -3.31 -9.06 3.95
N PHE A 75 -3.43 -7.87 4.52
CA PHE A 75 -4.45 -7.54 5.52
C PHE A 75 -5.02 -6.14 5.25
N ASP A 76 -6.25 -5.90 5.68
CA ASP A 76 -7.03 -4.67 5.49
C ASP A 76 -7.94 -4.37 6.70
N ARG A 77 -7.39 -4.54 7.91
CA ARG A 77 -8.15 -4.53 9.16
C ARG A 77 -7.44 -3.75 10.26
N SER A 78 -8.18 -3.43 11.31
CA SER A 78 -7.63 -2.88 12.53
C SER A 78 -6.88 -3.92 13.38
N TRP A 79 -5.90 -3.44 14.14
CA TRP A 79 -5.21 -4.21 15.17
C TRP A 79 -5.36 -3.52 16.51
N ASN A 80 -5.67 -4.32 17.53
CA ASN A 80 -5.59 -3.86 18.90
C ASN A 80 -4.13 -3.98 19.38
N VAL A 81 -3.58 -2.86 19.82
CA VAL A 81 -2.22 -2.75 20.35
C VAL A 81 -2.29 -2.30 21.80
N THR A 82 -1.49 -2.90 22.67
CA THR A 82 -1.47 -2.55 24.10
C THR A 82 -0.94 -1.15 24.37
N ASN A 83 -0.11 -0.61 23.48
CA ASN A 83 0.41 0.75 23.54
C ASN A 83 0.85 1.19 22.14
N THR A 84 0.08 2.07 21.50
CA THR A 84 0.40 2.56 20.15
C THR A 84 1.73 3.29 20.07
N LYS A 85 2.12 4.05 21.10
CA LYS A 85 3.43 4.74 21.10
C LYS A 85 4.59 3.76 21.13
N GLY A 86 4.46 2.69 21.91
CA GLY A 86 5.46 1.61 21.95
C GLY A 86 5.40 0.71 20.72
N PHE A 87 4.24 0.57 20.09
CA PHE A 87 4.11 -0.18 18.84
C PHE A 87 4.97 0.45 17.74
N PHE A 88 4.85 1.76 17.52
CA PHE A 88 5.57 2.46 16.45
C PHE A 88 7.08 2.65 16.68
N SER A 89 7.62 2.35 17.87
CA SER A 89 9.06 2.50 18.11
C SER A 89 9.93 1.54 17.29
N ASN A 90 9.36 0.44 16.81
CA ASN A 90 10.05 -0.56 15.99
C ASN A 90 9.74 -0.40 14.48
N TYR A 91 9.29 0.78 14.07
CA TYR A 91 8.92 1.07 12.69
C TYR A 91 9.61 2.33 12.20
N ARG A 92 9.88 2.37 10.90
CA ARG A 92 10.26 3.57 10.17
C ARG A 92 9.29 3.82 9.02
N GLU A 93 9.26 5.04 8.51
CA GLU A 93 8.59 5.32 7.23
C GLU A 93 9.25 4.48 6.13
N ALA A 94 8.44 3.81 5.32
CA ALA A 94 8.90 3.07 4.15
C ALA A 94 9.15 4.02 2.98
N THR A 95 10.08 3.70 2.10
CA THR A 95 10.25 4.49 0.87
C THR A 95 9.13 4.17 -0.13
N GLU A 96 8.95 5.05 -1.12
CA GLU A 96 7.96 4.81 -2.19
C GLU A 96 8.29 3.54 -2.98
N GLU A 97 9.58 3.28 -3.20
CA GLU A 97 10.07 2.08 -3.87
C GLU A 97 9.76 0.81 -3.07
N GLU A 98 9.99 0.81 -1.75
CA GLU A 98 9.68 -0.34 -0.89
C GLU A 98 8.18 -0.67 -0.91
N TRP A 99 7.33 0.35 -0.87
CA TRP A 99 5.89 0.16 -0.95
C TRP A 99 5.45 -0.32 -2.35
N PHE A 100 6.02 0.25 -3.40
CA PHE A 100 5.75 -0.17 -4.77
C PHE A 100 6.18 -1.62 -5.03
N GLU A 101 7.34 -2.04 -4.52
CA GLU A 101 7.84 -3.42 -4.69
C GLU A 101 6.91 -4.46 -4.07
N VAL A 102 6.37 -4.19 -2.88
CA VAL A 102 5.44 -5.11 -2.22
C VAL A 102 4.09 -5.15 -2.93
N LEU A 103 3.56 -3.99 -3.35
CA LEU A 103 2.33 -3.92 -4.15
C LEU A 103 2.50 -4.62 -5.50
N GLN A 104 3.63 -4.43 -6.17
CA GLN A 104 3.93 -5.10 -7.43
C GLN A 104 3.99 -6.62 -7.23
N SER A 105 4.66 -7.10 -6.18
CA SER A 105 4.77 -8.53 -5.88
C SER A 105 3.41 -9.16 -5.60
N GLU A 106 2.55 -8.45 -4.86
CA GLU A 106 1.19 -8.88 -4.58
C GLU A 106 0.29 -8.90 -5.82
N SER A 107 0.43 -7.92 -6.70
CA SER A 107 -0.31 -7.91 -7.97
C SER A 107 -0.01 -9.16 -8.81
N LYS A 108 1.27 -9.57 -8.86
CA LYS A 108 1.69 -10.81 -9.53
C LYS A 108 1.12 -12.04 -8.83
N ARG A 109 1.18 -12.10 -7.50
CA ARG A 109 0.63 -13.22 -6.70
C ARG A 109 -0.88 -13.40 -6.90
N ARG A 110 -1.62 -12.30 -7.07
CA ARG A 110 -3.07 -12.29 -7.38
C ARG A 110 -3.38 -12.65 -8.83
N GLY A 111 -2.37 -12.80 -9.69
CA GLY A 111 -2.54 -13.21 -11.08
C GLY A 111 -2.76 -12.08 -12.07
N PHE A 112 -2.55 -10.82 -11.67
CA PHE A 112 -2.60 -9.70 -12.62
C PHE A 112 -1.40 -9.81 -13.57
N LYS A 113 -1.71 -10.05 -14.85
CA LYS A 113 -0.72 -10.21 -15.91
C LYS A 113 -1.27 -9.67 -17.23
N VAL A 114 -0.39 -9.15 -18.07
CA VAL A 114 -0.74 -8.65 -19.40
C VAL A 114 -1.51 -9.71 -20.19
N GLY A 115 -2.61 -9.31 -20.83
CA GLY A 115 -3.55 -10.18 -21.53
C GLY A 115 -4.59 -10.87 -20.63
N GLY A 116 -4.47 -10.74 -19.30
CA GLY A 116 -5.50 -11.18 -18.34
C GLY A 116 -6.69 -10.22 -18.28
N TYR A 117 -7.75 -10.64 -17.60
CA TYR A 117 -8.95 -9.84 -17.40
C TYR A 117 -9.20 -9.66 -15.90
N PHE A 118 -9.78 -8.53 -15.51
CA PHE A 118 -10.12 -8.26 -14.12
C PHE A 118 -11.34 -7.35 -14.01
N ILE A 119 -11.97 -7.40 -12.84
CA ILE A 119 -12.97 -6.44 -12.39
C ILE A 119 -12.25 -5.44 -11.50
N GLU A 120 -12.41 -4.15 -11.79
CA GLU A 120 -11.82 -3.07 -10.99
C GLU A 120 -12.26 -3.15 -9.51
N PRO A 121 -11.41 -2.74 -8.56
CA PRO A 121 -11.83 -2.57 -7.18
C PRO A 121 -12.98 -1.56 -7.14
N LYS A 122 -13.98 -1.84 -6.30
CA LYS A 122 -15.10 -0.92 -6.13
C LYS A 122 -14.57 0.43 -5.62
N ASN A 123 -14.81 1.51 -6.36
CA ASN A 123 -14.55 2.86 -5.92
C ASN A 123 -15.74 3.78 -6.24
N MET A 124 -15.76 4.99 -5.69
CA MET A 124 -16.86 5.97 -5.88
C MET A 124 -17.14 6.38 -7.34
N PHE A 125 -16.25 6.05 -8.29
CA PHE A 125 -16.30 6.53 -9.67
C PHE A 125 -16.34 5.41 -10.73
N SER A 126 -16.11 4.15 -10.36
CA SER A 126 -16.22 3.01 -11.26
C SER A 126 -17.66 2.54 -11.28
N TYR A 127 -18.22 2.41 -12.48
CA TYR A 127 -19.44 1.62 -12.66
C TYR A 127 -19.10 0.19 -12.20
N ASP A 128 -19.80 -0.26 -11.17
CA ASP A 128 -19.62 -1.58 -10.56
C ASP A 128 -19.47 -2.67 -11.64
N GLY A 129 -18.40 -3.47 -11.54
CA GLY A 129 -18.31 -4.72 -12.29
C GLY A 129 -17.78 -4.64 -13.72
N LEU A 130 -17.15 -3.53 -14.14
CA LEU A 130 -16.57 -3.47 -15.49
C LEU A 130 -15.35 -4.38 -15.63
N GLU A 131 -15.49 -5.40 -16.48
CA GLU A 131 -14.39 -6.25 -16.92
C GLU A 131 -13.43 -5.45 -17.82
N ARG A 132 -12.13 -5.61 -17.55
CA ARG A 132 -11.04 -4.90 -18.22
C ARG A 132 -9.94 -5.86 -18.59
N GLU A 133 -9.39 -5.70 -19.78
CA GLU A 133 -8.18 -6.41 -20.20
C GLU A 133 -6.94 -5.66 -19.66
N ILE A 134 -6.00 -6.41 -19.12
CA ILE A 134 -4.74 -5.90 -18.60
C ILE A 134 -3.79 -5.66 -19.77
N ARG A 135 -3.38 -4.40 -19.98
CA ARG A 135 -2.46 -4.00 -21.05
C ARG A 135 -1.42 -3.01 -20.55
N GLY A 136 -0.18 -3.19 -21.00
CA GLY A 136 0.90 -2.25 -20.75
C GLY A 136 1.71 -2.55 -19.49
N GLU A 137 2.37 -1.53 -18.94
CA GLU A 137 3.27 -1.62 -17.79
C GLU A 137 2.60 -1.13 -16.50
N LEU A 138 3.01 -1.73 -15.38
CA LEU A 138 2.49 -1.39 -14.07
C LEU A 138 3.00 -0.01 -13.63
N GLN A 139 2.10 0.87 -13.22
CA GLN A 139 2.38 2.19 -12.70
C GLN A 139 1.80 2.36 -11.31
N PHE A 140 2.58 2.99 -10.44
CA PHE A 140 2.17 3.35 -9.10
C PHE A 140 2.06 4.88 -8.97
N ASN A 141 0.95 5.35 -8.39
CA ASN A 141 0.76 6.74 -8.02
C ASN A 141 0.69 6.81 -6.49
N ASN A 142 1.79 7.22 -5.87
CA ASN A 142 1.92 7.30 -4.43
C ASN A 142 0.94 8.32 -3.80
N SER A 143 0.69 9.45 -4.46
CA SER A 143 -0.15 10.53 -3.89
C SER A 143 -1.58 10.10 -3.58
N ASN A 144 -2.07 9.04 -4.23
CA ASN A 144 -3.41 8.51 -4.03
C ASN A 144 -3.41 7.02 -3.63
N ASP A 145 -2.23 6.43 -3.40
CA ASP A 145 -2.03 5.00 -3.17
C ASP A 145 -2.78 4.12 -4.20
N LEU A 146 -2.43 4.33 -5.49
CA LEU A 146 -3.09 3.69 -6.62
C LEU A 146 -2.10 2.86 -7.44
N LEU A 147 -2.53 1.67 -7.84
CA LEU A 147 -1.81 0.84 -8.80
C LEU A 147 -2.68 0.64 -10.05
N LYS A 148 -2.11 0.88 -11.22
CA LYS A 148 -2.77 0.73 -12.52
C LYS A 148 -1.80 0.24 -13.58
N PHE A 149 -2.32 -0.12 -14.74
CA PHE A 149 -1.51 -0.31 -15.93
C PHE A 149 -1.59 0.92 -16.85
N ASP A 150 -0.45 1.37 -17.39
CA ASP A 150 -0.29 2.64 -18.13
C ASP A 150 -1.23 2.82 -19.34
N LYS A 151 -1.54 1.73 -20.03
CA LYS A 151 -2.43 1.70 -21.21
C LYS A 151 -3.89 1.46 -20.85
N THR A 152 -4.21 1.46 -19.56
CA THR A 152 -5.57 1.34 -19.06
C THR A 152 -5.87 2.52 -18.15
N SER A 153 -7.04 3.13 -18.26
CA SER A 153 -7.54 4.05 -17.23
C SER A 153 -7.99 3.31 -15.96
N SER A 154 -7.69 2.02 -15.87
CA SER A 154 -8.27 1.07 -14.93
C SER A 154 -7.33 0.80 -13.77
N LEU A 155 -7.89 0.86 -12.56
CA LEU A 155 -7.15 0.64 -11.32
C LEU A 155 -7.20 -0.84 -10.96
N ILE A 156 -6.07 -1.44 -10.61
CA ILE A 156 -6.03 -2.81 -10.06
C ILE A 156 -5.97 -2.81 -8.53
N PHE A 157 -5.54 -1.69 -7.95
CA PHE A 157 -5.51 -1.44 -6.52
C PHE A 157 -5.83 0.02 -6.25
N ASN A 158 -6.66 0.25 -5.23
CA ASN A 158 -7.07 1.58 -4.80
C ASN A 158 -7.31 1.57 -3.28
N GLN A 159 -6.50 2.32 -2.52
CA GLN A 159 -6.74 2.58 -1.09
C GLN A 159 -7.02 1.31 -0.28
N GLY A 160 -6.18 0.30 -0.45
CA GLY A 160 -6.29 -0.98 0.29
C GLY A 160 -7.18 -2.03 -0.38
N VAL A 161 -7.92 -1.67 -1.43
CA VAL A 161 -8.84 -2.58 -2.12
C VAL A 161 -8.25 -3.06 -3.44
N TRP A 162 -8.22 -4.38 -3.62
CA TRP A 162 -7.74 -5.03 -4.84
C TRP A 162 -8.89 -5.33 -5.80
N GLY A 163 -8.61 -5.22 -7.11
CA GLY A 163 -9.47 -5.77 -8.15
C GLY A 163 -9.52 -7.30 -8.10
N THR A 164 -10.47 -7.88 -8.83
CA THR A 164 -10.64 -9.33 -8.91
C THR A 164 -10.26 -9.82 -10.30
N VAL A 165 -9.23 -10.66 -10.39
CA VAL A 165 -8.87 -11.32 -11.66
C VAL A 165 -10.00 -12.27 -12.06
N VAL A 166 -10.42 -12.19 -13.32
CA VAL A 166 -11.46 -13.03 -13.90
C VAL A 166 -10.94 -13.73 -15.14
N ASN A 167 -11.51 -14.89 -15.43
CA ASN A 167 -11.30 -15.52 -16.73
C ASN A 167 -12.13 -14.78 -17.76
N LYS A 168 -11.57 -14.58 -18.96
CA LYS A 168 -12.30 -13.99 -20.08
C LYS A 168 -13.61 -14.75 -20.27
N ARG A 169 -14.75 -14.07 -20.12
CA ARG A 169 -16.03 -14.66 -20.48
C ARG A 169 -16.07 -14.79 -22.00
N ILE A 170 -16.08 -16.02 -22.50
CA ILE A 170 -16.38 -16.30 -23.90
C ILE A 170 -17.90 -16.25 -24.00
N PRO A 171 -18.49 -15.35 -24.82
CA PRO A 171 -19.93 -15.32 -25.03
C PRO A 171 -20.41 -16.67 -25.54
N THR A 172 -21.56 -17.10 -25.05
CA THR A 172 -22.24 -18.28 -25.61
C THR A 172 -22.70 -17.96 -27.03
N GLN A 173 -22.88 -19.00 -27.85
CA GLN A 173 -23.44 -18.83 -29.20
C GLN A 173 -24.83 -18.16 -29.15
N GLU A 174 -25.63 -18.47 -28.13
CA GLU A 174 -26.96 -17.88 -27.89
C GLU A 174 -26.90 -16.37 -27.65
N GLU A 175 -25.95 -15.90 -26.85
CA GLU A 175 -25.74 -14.46 -26.63
C GLU A 175 -25.27 -13.73 -27.89
N ILE A 176 -24.41 -14.39 -28.68
CA ILE A 176 -23.98 -13.88 -29.99
C ILE A 176 -25.19 -13.75 -30.92
N ASP A 177 -26.02 -14.80 -30.99
CA ASP A 177 -27.18 -14.86 -31.87
C ASP A 177 -28.23 -13.80 -31.48
N MET A 178 -28.48 -13.60 -30.19
CA MET A 178 -29.36 -12.53 -29.68
C MET A 178 -28.90 -11.12 -30.10
N VAL A 179 -27.60 -10.84 -29.99
CA VAL A 179 -27.05 -9.53 -30.39
C VAL A 179 -27.15 -9.35 -31.91
N LEU A 180 -26.85 -10.41 -32.68
CA LEU A 180 -26.96 -10.38 -34.13
C LEU A 180 -28.42 -10.15 -34.59
N GLU A 181 -29.39 -10.77 -33.91
CA GLU A 181 -30.82 -10.58 -34.18
C GLU A 181 -31.27 -9.16 -33.85
N TYR A 182 -30.88 -8.62 -32.69
CA TYR A 182 -31.14 -7.23 -32.34
C TYR A 182 -30.60 -6.25 -33.38
N LEU A 183 -29.38 -6.46 -33.87
CA LEU A 183 -28.74 -5.61 -34.88
C LEU A 183 -29.42 -5.70 -36.25
N LYS A 184 -29.96 -6.88 -36.62
CA LYS A 184 -30.74 -7.05 -37.85
C LYS A 184 -32.06 -6.29 -37.80
N ASN A 185 -32.72 -6.27 -36.64
CA ASN A 185 -34.02 -5.64 -36.43
C ASN A 185 -33.95 -4.11 -36.22
N LYS A 186 -32.74 -3.53 -36.17
CA LYS A 186 -32.51 -2.09 -35.97
C LYS A 186 -32.25 -1.33 -37.27
N LYS A 187 -32.25 -2.01 -38.43
CA LYS A 187 -32.25 -1.42 -39.77
C LYS A 187 -33.67 -1.29 -40.29
#